data_AF-A0A6J8DT41-F1
#
_entry.id   AF-A0A6J8DT41-F1
#
_cell.length_a   1.000
_cell.length_b   1.000
_cell.length_c   1.000
_cell.angle_alpha   90.00
_cell.angle_beta   90.00
_cell.angle_gamma   90.00
#
_symmetry.space_group_name_H-M   'P 1'
#
loop_
_entity.id
_entity.type
_entity.pdbx_description
1 polymer ?
#
loop_
_entity_poly.entity_id
_entity_poly.type
_entity_poly.pdbx_seq_one_letter_code
_entity_poly.pdbx_strand_id
1 'polypeptide(L)'
;MSRAIVICLLAVFTVIMKMKDNVYVNAAIHLTATPYLQTFVSHDTYDGVTHYPDGNYSRDWLITGQILNYSITIEFIACVMETGNNKGVCIRDEVFVYDGTNTSATLLKRTCCGLGDTTPFQVNSTYGYMYVLFQTDNEIGQEGFRISYILEGAPTTTARVTTSTNLDSKLPIYIAIGCALLAATAMIIFGVVCYFKWKKSNGNKIRSHENDEIKA
;
A
#
# COMPACT_ATOMS: atom_id res chain seq x y z
N MET A 1 16.43 26.10 -18.81
CA MET A 1 16.45 24.85 -18.01
C MET A 1 15.29 23.97 -18.44
N SER A 2 15.52 22.68 -18.69
CA SER A 2 14.47 21.74 -19.11
C SER A 2 13.42 21.61 -18.02
N ARG A 3 12.12 21.56 -18.39
CA ARG A 3 11.01 21.32 -17.45
C ARG A 3 11.24 20.04 -16.63
N ALA A 4 11.96 19.07 -17.17
CA ALA A 4 12.37 17.85 -16.46
C ALA A 4 13.34 18.11 -15.30
N ILE A 5 14.24 19.11 -15.41
CA ILE A 5 15.20 19.47 -14.35
C ILE A 5 14.47 20.13 -13.18
N VAL A 6 13.47 20.97 -13.46
CA VAL A 6 12.65 21.63 -12.42
C VAL A 6 11.77 20.62 -11.69
N ILE A 7 11.18 19.65 -12.39
CA ILE A 7 10.40 18.57 -11.76
C ILE A 7 11.31 17.67 -10.91
N CYS A 8 12.49 17.33 -11.42
CA CYS A 8 13.46 16.52 -10.67
C CYS A 8 13.94 17.26 -9.42
N LEU A 9 14.26 18.55 -9.52
CA LEU A 9 14.65 19.37 -8.37
C LEU A 9 13.50 19.56 -7.38
N LEU A 10 12.26 19.72 -7.82
CA LEU A 10 11.08 19.78 -6.92
C LEU A 10 10.85 18.45 -6.21
N ALA A 11 10.97 17.32 -6.92
CA ALA A 11 10.85 16.00 -6.32
C ALA A 11 11.97 15.74 -5.30
N VAL A 12 13.21 16.07 -5.64
CA VAL A 12 14.37 15.97 -4.75
C VAL A 12 14.21 16.90 -3.54
N PHE A 13 13.72 18.12 -3.73
CA PHE A 13 13.46 19.07 -2.65
C PHE A 13 12.32 18.59 -1.72
N THR A 14 11.29 17.93 -2.26
CA THR A 14 10.22 17.31 -1.48
C THR A 14 10.74 16.15 -0.63
N VAL A 15 11.67 15.36 -1.18
CA VAL A 15 12.36 14.29 -0.44
C VAL A 15 13.29 14.85 0.64
N ILE A 16 14.01 15.94 0.36
CA ILE A 16 14.93 16.58 1.31
C ILE A 16 14.18 17.30 2.45
N MET A 17 13.04 17.93 2.16
CA MET A 17 12.19 18.57 3.18
C MET A 17 11.63 17.55 4.20
N LYS A 18 11.43 16.29 3.79
CA LYS A 18 11.04 15.20 4.72
C LYS A 18 12.13 14.79 5.71
N MET A 19 13.37 15.25 5.54
CA MET A 19 14.51 14.89 6.40
C MET A 19 14.92 16.01 7.38
N LYS A 20 14.14 17.10 7.49
CA LYS A 20 14.52 18.26 8.30
C LYS A 20 14.00 18.23 9.75
N ASP A 21 13.11 17.31 10.05
CA ASP A 21 12.76 16.94 11.42
C ASP A 21 13.39 15.58 11.68
N ASN A 22 14.12 15.45 12.77
CA ASN A 22 14.92 14.27 13.16
C ASN A 22 14.04 13.05 13.54
N VAL A 23 12.96 12.82 12.79
CA VAL A 23 12.07 11.68 12.85
C VAL A 23 12.45 10.80 11.68
N TYR A 24 13.19 9.73 11.96
CA TYR A 24 13.20 8.58 11.07
C TYR A 24 11.76 8.07 10.96
N VAL A 25 10.96 8.62 10.04
CA VAL A 25 9.72 7.98 9.61
C VAL A 25 10.15 6.74 8.83
N ASN A 26 10.31 5.64 9.55
CA ASN A 26 10.33 4.33 8.89
C ASN A 26 9.11 4.29 7.99
N ALA A 27 9.30 3.98 6.71
CA ALA A 27 8.18 3.85 5.81
C ALA A 27 7.30 2.70 6.31
N ALA A 28 5.98 2.94 6.37
CA ALA A 28 5.01 1.92 6.78
C ALA A 28 5.24 0.60 6.06
N ILE A 29 5.12 -0.50 6.80
CA ILE A 29 5.18 -1.85 6.24
C ILE A 29 3.94 -2.03 5.36
N HIS A 30 4.14 -2.21 4.05
CA HIS A 30 3.05 -2.37 3.12
C HIS A 30 2.58 -3.83 3.07
N LEU A 31 1.30 -4.05 3.36
CA LEU A 31 0.62 -5.34 3.32
C LEU A 31 -0.48 -5.34 2.24
N THR A 32 -0.65 -6.47 1.56
CA THR A 32 -1.69 -6.63 0.53
C THR A 32 -2.79 -7.55 1.05
N ALA A 33 -3.98 -7.00 1.25
CA ALA A 33 -5.15 -7.78 1.65
C ALA A 33 -5.66 -8.62 0.46
N THR A 34 -5.95 -9.89 0.74
CA THR A 34 -6.55 -10.84 -0.20
C THR A 34 -7.84 -11.38 0.43
N PRO A 35 -8.70 -12.06 -0.35
CA PRO A 35 -9.86 -12.77 0.21
C PRO A 35 -9.50 -13.97 1.10
N TYR A 36 -8.21 -14.24 1.33
CA TYR A 36 -7.73 -15.26 2.25
C TYR A 36 -7.19 -14.61 3.53
N LEU A 37 -7.42 -15.29 4.65
CA LEU A 37 -6.97 -14.85 5.95
C LEU A 37 -5.43 -14.75 5.99
N GLN A 38 -4.93 -13.59 6.37
CA GLN A 38 -3.51 -13.31 6.55
C GLN A 38 -3.28 -12.74 7.94
N THR A 39 -2.04 -12.73 8.43
CA THR A 39 -1.73 -12.20 9.76
C THR A 39 -0.45 -11.37 9.78
N PHE A 40 -0.36 -10.43 10.71
CA PHE A 40 0.87 -9.75 11.10
C PHE A 40 0.96 -9.62 12.62
N VAL A 41 2.14 -9.26 13.12
CA VAL A 41 2.48 -9.23 14.55
C VAL A 41 3.10 -7.88 14.91
N SER A 42 3.03 -7.51 16.19
CA SER A 42 3.51 -6.23 16.74
C SER A 42 4.99 -5.97 16.54
N HIS A 43 5.85 -6.99 16.66
CA HIS A 43 7.31 -6.89 16.51
C HIS A 43 7.90 -8.18 15.95
N ASP A 44 9.14 -8.11 15.43
CA ASP A 44 9.77 -9.19 14.68
C ASP A 44 10.10 -10.44 15.54
N THR A 45 10.20 -10.26 16.86
CA THR A 45 10.46 -11.34 17.84
C THR A 45 9.17 -11.89 18.48
N TYR A 46 7.99 -11.50 17.99
CA TYR A 46 6.73 -11.93 18.59
C TYR A 46 6.54 -13.45 18.46
N ASP A 47 6.43 -14.12 19.59
CA ASP A 47 6.14 -15.55 19.74
C ASP A 47 4.98 -15.80 20.73
N GLY A 48 4.33 -14.74 21.19
CA GLY A 48 3.26 -14.77 22.18
C GLY A 48 3.72 -14.72 23.65
N VAL A 49 5.03 -14.61 23.90
CA VAL A 49 5.60 -14.45 25.26
C VAL A 49 6.73 -13.42 25.31
N THR A 50 7.45 -13.21 24.21
CA THR A 50 8.52 -12.23 24.11
C THR A 50 7.92 -10.83 24.04
N HIS A 51 8.40 -9.93 24.89
CA HIS A 51 7.93 -8.56 24.92
C HIS A 51 8.42 -7.74 23.72
N TYR A 52 7.65 -6.74 23.28
CA TYR A 52 8.13 -5.74 22.32
C TYR A 52 9.28 -4.91 22.92
N PRO A 53 10.16 -4.32 22.08
CA PRO A 53 11.28 -3.52 22.57
C PRO A 53 10.82 -2.32 23.41
N ASP A 54 11.51 -2.09 24.53
CA ASP A 54 11.35 -0.88 25.33
C ASP A 54 11.88 0.36 24.59
N GLY A 55 11.42 1.55 25.01
CA GLY A 55 12.03 2.81 24.58
C GLY A 55 11.41 3.47 23.35
N ASN A 56 10.13 3.86 23.46
CA ASN A 56 9.36 4.56 22.42
C ASN A 56 9.33 3.79 21.09
N TYR A 57 9.06 2.49 21.16
CA TYR A 57 8.89 1.65 19.99
C TYR A 57 7.70 2.13 19.16
N SER A 58 7.90 2.22 17.86
CA SER A 58 6.85 2.61 16.93
C SER A 58 6.93 1.77 15.67
N ARG A 59 5.78 1.24 15.24
CA ARG A 59 5.66 0.49 13.98
C ARG A 59 4.32 0.78 13.33
N ASP A 60 4.34 0.91 12.02
CA ASP A 60 3.15 1.17 11.22
C ASP A 60 3.01 0.21 10.04
N TRP A 61 1.77 -0.07 9.68
CA TRP A 61 1.39 -0.92 8.57
C TRP A 61 0.35 -0.22 7.70
N LEU A 62 0.55 -0.29 6.40
CA LEU A 62 -0.45 0.11 5.41
C LEU A 62 -0.98 -1.15 4.74
N ILE A 63 -2.24 -1.49 5.00
CA ILE A 63 -2.94 -2.61 4.39
C ILE A 63 -3.74 -2.08 3.19
N THR A 64 -3.54 -2.67 2.02
CA THR A 64 -4.24 -2.27 0.79
C THR A 64 -4.92 -3.45 0.10
N GLY A 65 -6.15 -3.22 -0.36
CA GLY A 65 -6.92 -4.12 -1.20
C GLY A 65 -7.15 -3.47 -2.56
N GLN A 66 -6.67 -4.10 -3.64
CA GLN A 66 -6.69 -3.51 -4.98
C GLN A 66 -8.04 -3.72 -5.72
N ILE A 67 -9.13 -3.95 -5.00
CA ILE A 67 -10.45 -4.25 -5.58
C ILE A 67 -11.46 -3.19 -5.12
N LEU A 68 -12.18 -2.59 -6.07
CA LEU A 68 -13.25 -1.63 -5.79
C LEU A 68 -14.41 -2.31 -5.07
N ASN A 69 -15.05 -1.60 -4.13
CA ASN A 69 -16.19 -2.06 -3.33
C ASN A 69 -15.87 -3.23 -2.38
N TYR A 70 -14.61 -3.35 -1.97
CA TYR A 70 -14.18 -4.24 -0.89
C TYR A 70 -13.74 -3.41 0.31
N SER A 71 -13.93 -3.96 1.51
CA SER A 71 -13.43 -3.43 2.77
C SER A 71 -12.36 -4.36 3.33
N ILE A 72 -11.53 -3.83 4.22
CA ILE A 72 -10.57 -4.61 5.00
C ILE A 72 -11.18 -4.81 6.38
N THR A 73 -11.23 -6.06 6.80
CA THR A 73 -11.59 -6.44 8.16
C THR A 73 -10.33 -6.95 8.84
N ILE A 74 -9.99 -6.35 9.97
CA ILE A 74 -8.91 -6.83 10.84
C ILE A 74 -9.49 -7.41 12.12
N GLU A 75 -8.81 -8.41 12.69
CA GLU A 75 -9.16 -9.00 13.97
C GLU A 75 -7.92 -9.09 14.86
N PHE A 76 -7.99 -8.51 16.04
CA PHE A 76 -6.97 -8.72 17.07
C PHE A 76 -7.18 -10.11 17.66
N ILE A 77 -6.39 -11.10 17.22
CA ILE A 77 -6.49 -12.49 17.66
C ILE A 77 -5.93 -12.64 19.08
N ALA A 78 -4.80 -11.98 19.33
CA ALA A 78 -4.14 -11.92 20.63
C ALA A 78 -3.63 -10.50 20.83
N CYS A 79 -3.77 -9.98 22.05
CA CYS A 79 -3.29 -8.65 22.37
C CYS A 79 -3.10 -8.50 23.89
N VAL A 80 -1.85 -8.31 24.29
CA VAL A 80 -1.45 -8.01 25.67
C VAL A 80 -0.48 -6.84 25.60
N MET A 81 -0.90 -5.72 26.18
CA MET A 81 -0.18 -4.44 26.11
C MET A 81 -0.14 -3.82 27.50
N GLU A 82 0.79 -2.89 27.71
CA GLU A 82 0.83 -2.16 28.97
C GLU A 82 -0.47 -1.35 29.12
N THR A 83 -1.22 -1.65 30.18
CA THR A 83 -2.33 -0.80 30.61
C THR A 83 -1.84 0.05 31.77
N GLY A 84 -2.06 1.35 31.71
CA GLY A 84 -1.63 2.23 32.79
C GLY A 84 -2.31 1.88 34.12
N ASN A 85 -1.68 2.29 35.22
CA ASN A 85 -2.12 1.99 36.60
C ASN A 85 -3.54 2.52 36.95
N ASN A 86 -4.09 3.40 36.12
CA ASN A 86 -5.44 3.93 36.27
C ASN A 86 -6.44 2.96 35.60
N LYS A 87 -7.03 2.09 36.43
CA LYS A 87 -8.09 1.14 36.06
C LYS A 87 -9.12 1.80 35.12
N GLY A 88 -9.03 1.51 33.82
CA GLY A 88 -10.00 2.02 32.84
C GLY A 88 -9.47 2.94 31.74
N VAL A 89 -8.19 3.32 31.70
CA VAL A 89 -7.67 4.22 30.64
C VAL A 89 -6.40 3.70 29.96
N CYS A 90 -6.42 3.62 28.62
CA CYS A 90 -5.24 3.42 27.78
C CYS A 90 -4.41 4.71 27.76
N ILE A 91 -3.29 4.72 28.49
CA ILE A 91 -2.40 5.89 28.63
C ILE A 91 -0.94 5.62 28.27
N ARG A 92 -0.61 4.36 27.97
CA ARG A 92 0.74 3.86 27.71
C ARG A 92 0.86 3.47 26.25
N ASP A 93 0.80 2.17 26.00
CA ASP A 93 1.03 1.57 24.71
C ASP A 93 -0.27 1.39 23.96
N GLU A 94 -0.31 1.86 22.72
CA GLU A 94 -1.55 2.00 21.99
C GLU A 94 -1.42 1.59 20.54
N VAL A 95 -2.48 0.96 20.05
CA VAL A 95 -2.71 0.71 18.64
C VAL A 95 -3.82 1.62 18.14
N PHE A 96 -3.50 2.38 17.12
CA PHE A 96 -4.43 3.21 16.37
C PHE A 96 -4.72 2.56 15.02
N VAL A 97 -6.00 2.45 14.68
CA VAL A 97 -6.46 1.91 13.40
C VAL A 97 -7.22 3.00 12.68
N TYR A 98 -6.78 3.33 11.46
CA TYR A 98 -7.32 4.41 10.66
C TYR A 98 -7.94 3.89 9.35
N ASP A 99 -9.05 4.49 8.95
CA ASP A 99 -9.81 4.20 7.72
C ASP A 99 -9.20 4.91 6.51
N GLY A 100 -7.98 4.53 6.13
CA GLY A 100 -7.28 5.16 5.03
C GLY A 100 -5.82 4.77 4.97
N THR A 101 -4.99 5.66 4.40
CA THR A 101 -3.60 5.34 4.06
C THR A 101 -2.56 5.89 5.04
N ASN A 102 -2.99 6.69 6.03
CA ASN A 102 -2.11 7.34 7.01
C ASN A 102 -2.93 7.89 8.19
N THR A 103 -2.24 8.52 9.15
CA THR A 103 -2.81 9.08 10.39
C THR A 103 -3.74 10.29 10.21
N SER A 104 -3.83 10.88 9.02
CA SER A 104 -4.80 11.95 8.74
C SER A 104 -6.19 11.44 8.37
N ALA A 105 -6.35 10.13 8.18
CA ALA A 105 -7.63 9.48 7.93
C ALA A 105 -8.48 9.35 9.21
N THR A 106 -9.74 8.93 9.06
CA THR A 106 -10.66 8.73 10.19
C THR A 106 -10.13 7.66 11.13
N LEU A 107 -10.01 7.97 12.43
CA LEU A 107 -9.66 6.99 13.46
C LEU A 107 -10.85 6.04 13.69
N LEU A 108 -10.66 4.76 13.40
CA LEU A 108 -11.65 3.70 13.65
C LEU A 108 -11.54 3.17 15.07
N LYS A 109 -10.31 2.98 15.56
CA LYS A 109 -10.06 2.39 16.87
C LYS A 109 -8.77 2.95 17.49
N ARG A 110 -8.82 3.24 18.78
CA ARG A 110 -7.68 3.39 19.67
C ARG A 110 -7.83 2.36 20.78
N THR A 111 -6.82 1.54 21.03
CA THR A 111 -6.88 0.48 22.02
C THR A 111 -5.51 0.14 22.59
N CYS A 112 -5.48 -0.22 23.87
CA CYS A 112 -4.36 -0.87 24.56
C CYS A 112 -4.74 -2.29 25.00
N CYS A 113 -5.87 -2.81 24.50
CA CYS A 113 -6.38 -4.13 24.88
C CYS A 113 -6.74 -4.24 26.39
N GLY A 114 -7.65 -5.13 26.76
CA GLY A 114 -8.01 -5.34 28.19
C GLY A 114 -8.91 -4.27 28.84
N LEU A 115 -9.20 -3.14 28.17
CA LEU A 115 -10.14 -2.12 28.65
C LEU A 115 -11.49 -2.14 27.89
N GLY A 116 -12.19 -3.28 27.99
CA GLY A 116 -13.44 -3.52 27.25
C GLY A 116 -13.21 -4.14 25.87
N ASP A 117 -11.97 -4.12 25.40
CA ASP A 117 -11.51 -4.85 24.22
C ASP A 117 -10.90 -6.19 24.64
N THR A 118 -11.75 -7.21 24.76
CA THR A 118 -11.32 -8.59 24.99
C THR A 118 -11.10 -9.26 23.64
N THR A 119 -9.88 -9.75 23.39
CA THR A 119 -9.59 -10.50 22.18
C THR A 119 -10.35 -11.84 22.16
N PRO A 120 -10.89 -12.25 20.99
CA PRO A 120 -10.80 -11.57 19.70
C PRO A 120 -11.82 -10.44 19.51
N PHE A 121 -11.42 -9.39 18.81
CA PHE A 121 -12.33 -8.31 18.37
C PHE A 121 -11.94 -7.76 17.00
N GLN A 122 -12.92 -7.22 16.27
CA GLN A 122 -12.78 -6.82 14.87
C GLN A 122 -12.89 -5.31 14.67
N VAL A 123 -12.23 -4.81 13.63
CA VAL A 123 -12.34 -3.45 13.13
C VAL A 123 -12.45 -3.50 11.60
N ASN A 124 -13.44 -2.80 11.06
CA ASN A 124 -13.75 -2.80 9.62
C ASN A 124 -13.47 -1.43 9.03
N SER A 125 -12.79 -1.36 7.89
CA SER A 125 -12.66 -0.14 7.10
C SER A 125 -13.87 0.09 6.20
N THR A 126 -13.98 1.31 5.67
CA THR A 126 -15.00 1.64 4.66
C THR A 126 -14.60 1.14 3.27
N TYR A 127 -13.30 1.13 2.97
CA TYR A 127 -12.76 0.76 1.66
C TYR A 127 -11.51 -0.13 1.80
N GLY A 128 -10.89 -0.49 0.66
CA GLY A 128 -9.68 -1.31 0.60
C GLY A 128 -8.39 -0.64 1.12
N TYR A 129 -8.47 0.25 2.11
CA TYR A 129 -7.31 0.86 2.74
C TYR A 129 -7.49 0.89 4.26
N MET A 130 -6.47 0.44 4.99
CA MET A 130 -6.42 0.56 6.44
C MET A 130 -4.98 0.82 6.88
N TYR A 131 -4.80 1.76 7.79
CA TYR A 131 -3.49 2.10 8.34
C TYR A 131 -3.48 1.80 9.84
N VAL A 132 -2.53 1.00 10.28
CA VAL A 132 -2.36 0.59 11.69
C VAL A 132 -1.07 1.19 12.21
N LEU A 133 -1.14 1.87 13.34
CA LEU A 133 0.01 2.48 14.01
C LEU A 133 0.07 1.96 15.44
N PHE A 134 1.18 1.30 15.77
CA PHE A 134 1.52 0.88 17.12
C PHE A 134 2.58 1.84 17.68
N GLN A 135 2.31 2.42 18.84
CA GLN A 135 3.24 3.29 19.57
C GLN A 135 3.29 2.89 21.03
N THR A 136 4.50 2.85 21.58
CA THR A 136 4.75 2.64 23.01
C THR A 136 5.33 3.89 23.65
N ASP A 137 5.29 3.94 24.97
CA ASP A 137 6.12 4.88 25.71
C ASP A 137 7.53 4.32 25.98
N ASN A 138 8.25 4.93 26.92
CA ASN A 138 9.62 4.55 27.27
C ASN A 138 9.73 3.53 28.40
N GLU A 139 8.62 2.93 28.82
CA GLU A 139 8.57 1.91 29.87
C GLU A 139 8.66 0.48 29.29
N ILE A 140 8.34 -0.51 30.13
CA ILE A 140 8.56 -1.94 29.86
C ILE A 140 7.45 -2.48 28.96
N GLY A 141 7.85 -3.07 27.84
CA GLY A 141 6.91 -3.69 26.93
C GLY A 141 6.22 -4.95 27.47
N GLN A 142 5.04 -5.24 26.91
CA GLN A 142 4.30 -6.49 27.09
C GLN A 142 4.44 -7.39 25.85
N GLU A 143 3.74 -8.54 25.82
CA GLU A 143 3.87 -9.53 24.74
C GLU A 143 3.48 -8.98 23.37
N GLY A 144 2.63 -7.94 23.32
CA GLY A 144 2.21 -7.30 22.08
C GLY A 144 0.96 -7.92 21.49
N PHE A 145 0.86 -7.96 20.16
CA PHE A 145 -0.35 -8.42 19.48
C PHE A 145 -0.09 -9.23 18.22
N ARG A 146 -1.10 -10.03 17.87
CA ARG A 146 -1.25 -10.68 16.57
C ARG A 146 -2.59 -10.30 15.97
N ILE A 147 -2.55 -9.73 14.77
CA ILE A 147 -3.74 -9.29 14.04
C ILE A 147 -3.90 -10.16 12.79
N SER A 148 -5.12 -10.62 12.52
CA SER A 148 -5.49 -11.14 11.21
C SER A 148 -6.14 -10.06 10.37
N TYR A 149 -6.06 -10.20 9.05
CA TYR A 149 -6.69 -9.30 8.10
C TYR A 149 -7.15 -10.07 6.86
N ILE A 150 -8.28 -9.61 6.32
CA ILE A 150 -8.90 -10.17 5.12
C ILE A 150 -9.54 -9.05 4.31
N LEU A 151 -9.58 -9.22 2.99
CA LEU A 151 -10.31 -8.36 2.07
C LEU A 151 -11.72 -8.92 1.90
N GLU A 152 -12.73 -8.23 2.43
CA GLU A 152 -14.14 -8.61 2.34
C GLU A 152 -14.83 -7.86 1.21
N GLY A 153 -15.65 -8.56 0.43
CA GLY A 153 -16.50 -7.92 -0.56
C GLY A 153 -17.67 -7.22 0.11
N ALA A 154 -18.20 -6.16 -0.52
CA ALA A 154 -19.47 -5.59 -0.09
C ALA A 154 -20.51 -6.70 0.15
N PRO A 155 -21.30 -6.65 1.23
CA PRO A 155 -22.41 -7.57 1.41
C PRO A 155 -23.28 -7.45 0.17
N THR A 156 -23.33 -8.50 -0.64
CA THR A 156 -24.31 -8.60 -1.70
C THR A 156 -25.66 -8.63 -1.00
N THR A 157 -26.34 -7.48 -0.92
CA THR A 157 -27.76 -7.41 -0.62
C THR A 157 -28.41 -8.55 -1.39
N THR A 158 -29.06 -9.45 -0.66
CA THR A 158 -29.71 -10.64 -1.17
C THR A 158 -30.76 -10.25 -2.21
N ALA A 159 -30.34 -9.99 -3.45
CA ALA A 159 -31.19 -10.12 -4.61
C ALA A 159 -31.32 -11.62 -4.81
N ARG A 160 -32.43 -12.16 -4.28
CA ARG A 160 -33.07 -13.43 -4.63
C ARG A 160 -32.38 -14.10 -5.81
N VAL A 161 -31.74 -15.25 -5.55
CA VAL A 161 -31.24 -16.16 -6.59
C VAL A 161 -32.36 -16.37 -7.61
N THR A 162 -32.27 -15.63 -8.72
CA THR A 162 -32.97 -15.95 -9.94
C THR A 162 -31.84 -16.40 -10.84
N THR A 163 -31.76 -17.70 -11.04
CA THR A 163 -30.88 -18.34 -12.00
C THR A 163 -30.98 -17.62 -13.34
N SER A 164 -29.96 -16.82 -13.67
CA SER A 164 -29.73 -16.35 -15.03
C SER A 164 -28.31 -16.73 -15.43
N THR A 165 -28.25 -17.44 -16.55
CA THR A 165 -27.12 -18.14 -17.13
C THR A 165 -25.89 -17.26 -17.38
N ASN A 166 -24.73 -17.75 -16.94
CA ASN A 166 -23.42 -17.67 -17.61
C ASN A 166 -23.03 -16.31 -18.24
N LEU A 167 -22.29 -15.48 -17.50
CA LEU A 167 -21.46 -14.42 -18.11
C LEU A 167 -20.04 -14.30 -17.51
N ASP A 168 -19.57 -15.27 -16.71
CA ASP A 168 -18.28 -15.15 -15.99
C ASP A 168 -17.14 -16.02 -16.54
N SER A 169 -17.34 -16.78 -17.62
CA SER A 169 -16.27 -17.61 -18.18
C SER A 169 -15.32 -16.90 -19.16
N LYS A 170 -15.56 -15.62 -19.48
CA LYS A 170 -14.76 -14.90 -20.51
C LYS A 170 -13.94 -13.71 -20.01
N LEU A 171 -14.12 -13.26 -18.77
CA LEU A 171 -13.39 -12.12 -18.23
C LEU A 171 -11.84 -12.27 -18.24
N PRO A 172 -11.23 -13.43 -17.90
CA PRO A 172 -9.77 -13.57 -17.95
C PRO A 172 -9.22 -13.60 -19.39
N ILE A 173 -10.03 -14.03 -20.36
CA ILE A 173 -9.64 -14.08 -21.78
C ILE A 173 -9.63 -12.66 -22.37
N TYR A 174 -10.62 -11.82 -22.07
CA TYR A 174 -10.68 -10.45 -22.60
C TYR A 174 -9.55 -9.56 -22.06
N ILE A 175 -9.16 -9.73 -20.79
CA ILE A 175 -8.03 -9.00 -20.20
C ILE A 175 -6.70 -9.45 -20.85
N ALA A 176 -6.51 -10.75 -21.07
CA ALA A 176 -5.32 -11.28 -21.73
C ALA A 176 -5.20 -10.82 -23.20
N ILE A 177 -6.31 -10.83 -23.95
CA ILE A 177 -6.34 -10.35 -25.35
C ILE A 177 -6.10 -8.83 -25.40
N GLY A 178 -6.68 -8.06 -24.48
CA GLY A 178 -6.45 -6.62 -24.39
C GLY A 178 -4.99 -6.25 -24.16
N CYS A 179 -4.32 -6.94 -23.23
CA CYS A 179 -2.88 -6.75 -22.98
C CYS A 179 -2.00 -7.09 -24.20
N ALA A 180 -2.32 -8.16 -24.93
CA ALA A 180 -1.57 -8.56 -26.12
C ALA A 180 -1.70 -7.53 -27.27
N LEU A 181 -2.89 -6.97 -27.48
CA LEU A 181 -3.12 -5.92 -28.49
C LEU A 181 -2.41 -4.61 -28.15
N LEU A 182 -2.39 -4.21 -26.88
CA LEU A 182 -1.65 -3.02 -26.42
C LEU A 182 -0.13 -3.19 -26.61
N ALA A 183 0.42 -4.37 -26.32
CA ALA A 183 1.84 -4.65 -26.57
C ALA A 183 2.20 -4.62 -28.07
N ALA A 184 1.36 -5.21 -28.93
CA ALA A 184 1.58 -5.20 -30.37
C ALA A 184 1.53 -3.78 -30.97
N THR A 185 0.59 -2.95 -30.53
CA THR A 185 0.51 -1.55 -30.99
C THR A 185 1.71 -0.72 -30.52
N ALA A 186 2.20 -0.92 -29.28
CA ALA A 186 3.42 -0.27 -28.79
C ALA A 186 4.65 -0.65 -29.62
N MET A 187 4.78 -1.92 -30.01
CA MET A 187 5.89 -2.41 -30.86
C MET A 187 5.84 -1.83 -32.27
N ILE A 188 4.64 -1.69 -32.86
CA ILE A 188 4.45 -1.06 -34.17
C ILE A 188 4.80 0.42 -34.09
N ILE A 189 4.32 1.14 -33.07
CA ILE A 189 4.64 2.57 -32.87
C ILE A 189 6.15 2.75 -32.69
N PHE A 190 6.80 1.92 -31.88
CA PHE A 190 8.24 1.96 -31.70
C PHE A 190 9.00 1.67 -33.00
N GLY A 191 8.56 0.67 -33.76
CA GLY A 191 9.13 0.34 -35.07
C GLY A 191 9.00 1.49 -36.09
N VAL A 192 7.84 2.12 -36.16
CA VAL A 192 7.58 3.29 -37.04
C VAL A 192 8.46 4.47 -36.62
N VAL A 193 8.55 4.79 -35.33
CA VAL A 193 9.41 5.86 -34.82
C VAL A 193 10.89 5.58 -35.13
N CYS A 194 11.35 4.35 -34.92
CA CYS A 194 12.71 3.93 -35.25
C CYS A 194 12.99 4.01 -36.75
N TYR A 195 12.04 3.59 -37.60
CA TYR A 195 12.15 3.71 -39.05
C TYR A 195 12.28 5.17 -39.51
N PHE A 196 11.45 6.07 -38.98
CA PHE A 196 11.53 7.49 -39.34
C PHE A 196 12.83 8.14 -38.84
N LYS A 197 13.31 7.77 -37.64
CA LYS A 197 14.62 8.21 -37.14
C LYS A 197 15.76 7.73 -38.03
N TRP A 198 15.76 6.45 -38.42
CA TRP A 198 16.75 5.86 -39.31
C TRP A 198 16.71 6.52 -40.70
N LYS A 199 15.52 6.71 -41.28
CA LYS A 199 15.34 7.39 -42.58
C LYS A 199 15.85 8.82 -42.55
N LYS A 200 15.62 9.56 -41.45
CA LYS A 200 16.15 10.92 -41.26
C LYS A 200 17.68 10.93 -41.15
N SER A 201 18.25 9.98 -40.43
CA SER A 201 19.71 9.82 -40.29
C SER A 201 20.38 9.52 -41.63
N ASN A 202 19.80 8.62 -42.43
CA ASN A 202 20.38 8.21 -43.71
C ASN A 202 20.09 9.20 -44.85
N GLY A 203 18.94 9.88 -44.83
CA GLY A 203 18.64 10.94 -45.78
C GLY A 203 19.55 12.16 -45.61
N ASN A 204 19.97 12.48 -44.39
CA ASN A 204 20.98 13.51 -44.14
C ASN A 204 22.39 13.12 -44.62
N LYS A 205 22.72 11.81 -44.59
CA LYS A 205 24.02 11.29 -45.03
C LYS A 205 24.22 11.32 -46.54
N ILE A 206 23.12 11.22 -47.30
CA ILE A 206 23.15 11.31 -48.77
C ILE A 206 23.34 12.77 -49.23
N ARG A 207 22.68 13.74 -48.57
CA ARG A 207 22.85 15.17 -48.90
C ARG A 207 24.22 15.75 -48.52
N SER A 208 24.93 15.19 -47.55
CA SER A 208 26.29 15.63 -47.24
C SER A 208 27.28 15.17 -48.30
N HIS A 209 27.11 13.97 -48.86
CA HIS A 209 27.99 13.44 -49.90
C HIS A 209 27.85 14.18 -51.25
N GLU A 210 26.64 14.62 -51.59
CA GLU A 210 26.37 15.40 -52.81
C GLU A 210 26.90 16.85 -52.73
N ASN A 211 26.96 17.43 -51.52
CA ASN A 211 27.52 18.78 -51.32
C ASN A 211 29.05 18.81 -51.27
N ASP A 212 29.70 17.67 -51.04
CA ASP A 212 31.17 17.54 -51.08
C ASP A 212 31.69 17.29 -52.50
N GLU A 213 30.91 16.66 -53.39
CA GLU A 213 31.25 16.50 -54.82
C GLU A 213 31.05 17.78 -55.65
N ILE A 214 30.20 18.72 -55.22
CA ILE A 214 29.97 20.01 -55.93
C ILE A 214 31.06 21.06 -55.58
N LYS A 215 31.98 20.77 -54.65
CA LYS A 215 33.05 21.70 -54.21
C LYS A 215 34.47 21.25 -54.55
N ALA A 216 34.65 20.24 -55.40
CA ALA A 216 35.96 19.79 -55.91
C ALA A 216 36.21 20.27 -57.34
#